data_AF-A0AAV8Y425-F1
#
_entry.id   AF-A0AAV8Y425-F1
#
_cell.length_a   1.000
_cell.length_b   1.000
_cell.length_c   1.000
_cell.angle_alpha   90.00
_cell.angle_beta   90.00
_cell.angle_gamma   90.00
#
_symmetry.space_group_name_H-M   'P 1'
#
loop_
_entity.id
_entity.type
_entity.pdbx_description
1 polymer ?
#
loop_
_entity_poly.entity_id
_entity_poly.type
_entity_poly.pdbx_seq_one_letter_code
_entity_poly.pdbx_strand_id
1 'polypeptide(L)' 'MNLLDQALVNPNQSKFLVPEVLQRFRGFGGVRIEDDVVITKNGIVNLTKVPRTYVLYIMS' A
#
# COMPACT_ATOMS: atom_id res chain seq x y z
N MET A 1 -3.46 -2.17 20.64
CA MET A 1 -2.71 -3.08 19.73
C MET A 1 -3.10 -2.78 18.31
N ASN A 2 -2.12 -2.64 17.41
CA ASN A 2 -2.40 -2.44 15.99
C ASN A 2 -2.68 -3.80 15.29
N LEU A 3 -3.17 -3.75 14.05
CA LEU A 3 -3.49 -4.96 13.26
C LEU A 3 -2.28 -5.89 13.06
N LEU A 4 -1.08 -5.33 12.90
CA LEU A 4 0.13 -6.12 12.69
C LEU A 4 0.56 -6.85 13.97
N ASP A 5 0.35 -6.26 15.15
CA ASP A 5 0.61 -6.92 16.45
C ASP A 5 -0.31 -8.13 16.62
N GLN A 6 -1.58 -8.01 16.24
CA GLN A 6 -2.55 -9.11 16.29
C GLN A 6 -2.17 -10.23 15.31
N ALA A 7 -1.71 -9.89 14.10
CA ALA A 7 -1.30 -10.87 13.11
C ALA A 7 -0.03 -11.63 13.52
N LEU A 8 0.89 -10.99 14.25
CA LEU A 8 2.12 -11.62 14.75
C LEU A 8 1.86 -12.66 15.84
N VAL A 9 0.78 -12.53 16.62
CA VAL A 9 0.43 -13.49 17.67
C VAL A 9 -0.55 -14.57 17.20
N ASN A 10 -1.14 -14.44 16.01
CA ASN A 10 -2.04 -15.43 15.43
C ASN A 10 -1.27 -16.48 14.62
N PRO A 11 -1.20 -17.77 15.03
CA PRO A 11 -0.43 -18.80 14.32
C PRO A 11 -0.87 -19.02 12.86
N ASN A 12 -2.13 -18.73 12.53
CA ASN A 12 -2.63 -18.84 11.17
C ASN A 12 -2.08 -17.75 10.23
N GLN A 13 -1.61 -16.63 10.79
CA GLN A 13 -1.12 -15.47 10.04
C GLN A 13 0.40 -15.27 10.23
N SER A 14 0.92 -15.44 11.44
CA SER A 14 2.31 -15.17 11.80
C SER A 14 3.32 -16.01 11.01
N LYS A 15 2.93 -17.21 10.56
CA LYS A 15 3.74 -18.07 9.68
C LYS A 15 4.11 -17.43 8.33
N PHE A 16 3.46 -16.33 7.94
CA PHE A 16 3.76 -15.57 6.72
C PHE A 16 4.54 -14.27 7.00
N LEU A 17 4.78 -13.94 8.27
CA LEU A 17 5.39 -12.69 8.70
C LEU A 17 6.82 -12.95 9.19
N VAL A 18 7.75 -12.13 8.72
CA VAL A 18 9.16 -12.16 9.15
C VAL A 18 9.41 -10.94 10.04
N PRO A 19 9.37 -11.08 11.39
CA PRO A 19 9.34 -9.95 12.31
C PRO A 19 10.53 -9.00 12.16
N GLU A 20 11.72 -9.54 11.92
CA GLU A 20 12.96 -8.77 11.74
C GLU A 20 12.92 -7.88 10.49
N VAL A 21 12.27 -8.33 9.42
CA VAL A 21 12.07 -7.52 8.21
C VAL A 21 10.97 -6.49 8.42
N LEU A 22 9.88 -6.86 9.11
CA LEU A 22 8.76 -5.96 9.40
C LEU A 22 9.16 -4.78 10.28
N GLN A 23 10.15 -4.97 11.17
CA GLN A 23 10.59 -3.93 12.09
C GLN A 23 10.99 -2.63 11.35
N ARG A 24 11.64 -2.74 10.18
CA ARG A 24 12.06 -1.56 9.40
C ARG A 24 10.89 -0.76 8.79
N PHE A 25 9.69 -1.36 8.71
CA PHE A 25 8.48 -0.73 8.18
C PHE A 25 7.55 -0.22 9.29
N ARG A 26 7.87 -0.46 10.57
CA ARG A 26 7.12 0.13 11.69
C ARG A 26 7.25 1.65 11.65
N GLY A 27 6.13 2.35 11.79
CA GLY A 27 6.10 3.81 11.71
C GLY A 27 6.21 4.39 10.29
N PHE A 28 6.36 3.57 9.24
CA PHE A 28 6.30 4.04 7.85
C PHE A 28 4.98 4.75 7.51
N GLY A 29 3.91 4.41 8.23
CA GLY A 29 2.56 4.88 7.94
C GLY A 29 1.94 4.01 6.86
N GLY A 30 1.63 4.61 5.71
CA GLY A 30 1.08 3.91 4.56
C GLY A 30 0.93 4.86 3.38
N VAL A 31 0.88 4.29 2.17
CA VAL A 31 0.62 5.02 0.93
C VAL A 31 -0.75 4.61 0.42
N ARG A 32 -1.61 5.58 0.11
CA ARG A 32 -2.88 5.38 -0.58
C ARG A 32 -2.86 6.16 -1.88
N ILE A 33 -3.14 5.47 -2.98
CA ILE A 33 -3.37 6.07 -4.29
C ILE A 33 -4.86 5.90 -4.60
N GLU A 34 -5.51 6.99 -4.97
CA GLU A 34 -6.97 7.08 -5.14
C GLU A 34 -7.28 7.73 -6.50
N ASP A 35 -8.35 7.27 -7.15
CA ASP A 35 -8.79 7.69 -8.48
C ASP A 35 -10.30 7.89 -8.51
N ASP A 36 -10.74 8.94 -9.21
CA ASP A 36 -12.12 9.17 -9.60
C ASP A 36 -12.36 8.55 -10.98
N VAL A 37 -13.40 7.72 -11.10
CA VAL A 37 -13.69 7.01 -12.35
C VAL A 37 -15.16 7.14 -12.75
N VAL A 38 -15.42 7.21 -14.06
CA VAL A 38 -16.76 7.18 -14.64
C VAL A 38 -16.98 5.82 -15.29
N ILE A 39 -18.06 5.13 -14.89
CA ILE A 39 -18.47 3.86 -15.50
C ILE A 39 -19.13 4.13 -16.84
N THR A 40 -18.78 3.36 -17.86
CA THR A 40 -19.32 3.41 -19.23
C THR A 40 -19.79 2.02 -19.65
N LYS A 41 -20.49 1.92 -20.79
CA LYS A 41 -20.93 0.63 -21.35
C LYS A 41 -19.78 -0.38 -21.53
N ASN A 42 -18.56 0.11 -21.80
CA ASN A 42 -17.43 -0.72 -22.21
C ASN A 42 -16.29 -0.79 -21.16
N GLY A 43 -16.48 -0.24 -19.95
CA GLY A 43 -15.44 -0.17 -18.92
C GLY A 43 -15.49 1.14 -18.13
N ILE A 44 -14.33 1.64 -17.68
CA ILE A 44 -14.22 2.91 -16.95
C ILE A 44 -13.37 3.94 -17.69
N VAL A 45 -13.68 5.22 -17.48
CA VAL A 45 -12.80 6.34 -17.80
C VAL A 45 -12.25 6.90 -16.49
N ASN A 46 -10.93 6.90 -16.34
CA ASN A 46 -10.28 7.53 -15.19
C ASN A 46 -10.19 9.05 -15.41
N LEU A 47 -10.76 9.82 -14.46
CA LEU A 47 -10.77 11.28 -14.48
C LEU A 47 -9.55 11.89 -13.77
N THR A 48 -8.89 11.15 -12.89
CA THR A 48 -7.73 11.62 -12.14
C THR A 48 -6.47 11.59 -13.00
N LYS A 49 -5.89 12.77 -13.25
CA LYS A 49 -4.66 12.95 -14.03
C LYS A 49 -3.53 13.51 -13.16
N VAL A 50 -2.81 12.61 -12.50
CA VAL A 50 -1.62 12.94 -11.69
C VAL A 50 -0.48 11.97 -12.03
N PRO A 51 0.79 12.32 -11.77
CA PRO A 51 1.91 11.39 -11.92
C PRO A 51 1.71 10.16 -11.03
N ARG A 52 1.85 8.96 -11.60
CA ARG A 52 1.67 7.67 -10.88
C ARG A 52 2.92 6.81 -10.81
N THR A 53 3.85 7.05 -11.73
CA THR A 53 5.13 6.36 -11.78
C THR A 53 6.19 7.17 -11.07
N TYR A 54 7.20 6.48 -10.54
CA TYR A 54 8.41 7.13 -10.06
C TYR A 54 9.03 7.95 -11.20
N VAL A 55 9.44 9.18 -10.90
CA VAL A 55 10.29 9.99 -11.79
C VAL A 55 11.67 10.04 -11.15
N LEU A 56 12.67 9.47 -11.82
CA LEU A 56 14.05 9.31 -11.33
C LEU A 56 14.85 10.62 -11.45
N TYR A 57 14.36 11.73 -10.87
CA TYR A 57 15.08 13.02 -10.88
C TYR A 57 15.10 13.72 -9.52
N ILE A 58 15.01 12.99 -8.41
CA ILE A 58 15.12 13.57 -7.07
C ILE A 58 16.06 12.72 -6.21
N MET A 59 17.31 12.57 -6.66
CA MET A 59 18.45 12.12 -5.84
C MET A 59 19.78 12.68 -6.40
N SER A 60 19.83 13.98 -6.72
CA SER A 60 21.09 14.73 -6.86
C SER A 60 21.24 15.70 -5.69
#